data_AF-A0A127SA08-F1
#
_entry.id   AF-A0A127SA08-F1
#
_cell.length_a   1.000
_cell.length_b   1.000
_cell.length_c   1.000
_cell.angle_alpha   90.00
_cell.angle_beta   90.00
_cell.angle_gamma   90.00
#
_symmetry.space_group_name_H-M   'P 1'
#
loop_
_entity.id
_entity.type
_entity.pdbx_description
1 polymer ?
#
loop_
_entity_poly.entity_id
_entity_poly.type
_entity_poly.pdbx_seq_one_letter_code
_entity_poly.pdbx_strand_id
1 'polypeptide(L)'
;PKFANKKGYPLTLRHYRLFVSYAEEVSSLTEQKKTELNQVANRVVAGLASAGLWSTRVDKHGLVSLVRELANFRHGNTEPPGGDVAEFEPLNTECIDRSLRLMLHPDRIEQS
;
A
#
# COMPACT_ATOMS: atom_id res chain seq x y z
N PRO A 1 -5.31 -16.23 19.11
CA PRO A 1 -5.48 -15.27 17.99
C PRO A 1 -5.57 -16.01 16.64
N LYS A 2 -6.75 -15.99 15.98
CA LYS A 2 -6.91 -16.56 14.63
C LYS A 2 -6.09 -15.72 13.65
N PHE A 3 -5.04 -16.29 13.06
CA PHE A 3 -4.22 -15.61 12.06
C PHE A 3 -5.05 -15.32 10.80
N ALA A 4 -4.88 -14.13 10.22
CA ALA A 4 -5.74 -13.57 9.18
C ALA A 4 -5.82 -14.43 7.89
N ASN A 5 -4.75 -15.12 7.52
CA ASN A 5 -4.69 -15.82 6.23
C ASN A 5 -5.15 -17.29 6.26
N LYS A 6 -5.40 -17.89 7.44
CA LYS A 6 -5.82 -19.30 7.65
C LYS A 6 -5.06 -20.35 6.81
N LYS A 7 -3.86 -20.04 6.31
CA LYS A 7 -3.07 -20.89 5.41
C LYS A 7 -1.76 -21.27 6.10
N GLY A 8 -1.32 -22.52 5.89
CA GLY A 8 -0.14 -23.12 6.55
C GLY A 8 1.21 -22.61 6.06
N TYR A 9 1.33 -21.32 5.69
CA TYR A 9 2.57 -20.79 5.14
C TYR A 9 3.70 -20.73 6.19
N PRO A 10 4.98 -20.86 5.76
CA PRO A 10 6.14 -20.61 6.61
C PRO A 10 6.05 -19.25 7.30
N LEU A 11 6.54 -19.13 8.54
CA LEU A 11 6.48 -17.90 9.35
C LEU A 11 6.98 -16.65 8.60
N THR A 12 8.00 -16.81 7.77
CA THR A 12 8.60 -15.76 6.93
C THR A 12 7.66 -15.21 5.85
N LEU A 13 6.62 -15.96 5.46
CA LEU A 13 5.64 -15.57 4.45
C LEU A 13 4.28 -15.18 5.06
N ARG A 14 4.13 -15.20 6.39
CA ARG A 14 2.85 -14.91 7.07
C ARG A 14 2.49 -13.43 7.11
N HIS A 15 3.47 -12.54 6.94
CA HIS A 15 3.31 -11.08 6.95
C HIS A 15 3.69 -10.43 5.62
N TYR A 16 3.77 -11.20 4.54
CA TYR A 16 4.03 -10.62 3.23
C TYR A 16 2.76 -9.92 2.72
N ARG A 17 2.86 -8.61 2.47
CA ARG A 17 1.80 -7.80 1.86
C ARG A 17 2.23 -7.43 0.45
N LEU A 18 1.37 -7.76 -0.52
CA LEU A 18 1.55 -7.36 -1.92
C LEU A 18 0.71 -6.12 -2.19
N PHE A 19 1.32 -5.12 -2.79
CA PHE A 19 0.66 -3.89 -3.23
C PHE A 19 0.61 -3.89 -4.76
N VAL A 20 -0.57 -3.59 -5.31
CA VAL A 20 -0.79 -3.50 -6.74
C VAL A 20 -1.18 -2.06 -7.06
N SER A 21 -0.39 -1.41 -7.91
CA SER A 21 -0.70 -0.09 -8.46
C SER A 21 -1.01 -0.24 -9.94
N TYR A 22 -1.99 0.52 -10.42
CA TYR A 22 -2.30 0.64 -11.84
C TYR A 22 -2.45 2.12 -12.17
N ALA A 23 -1.68 2.57 -13.15
CA ALA A 23 -1.74 3.92 -13.68
C ALA A 23 -1.78 3.83 -15.21
N GLU A 24 -2.55 4.73 -15.81
CA GLU A 24 -2.68 4.85 -17.26
C GLU A 24 -2.48 6.32 -17.62
N GLU A 25 -1.65 6.58 -18.63
CA GLU A 25 -1.46 7.93 -19.15
C GLU A 25 -2.73 8.37 -19.88
N VAL A 26 -3.26 9.54 -19.49
CA VAL A 26 -4.47 10.09 -20.09
C VAL A 26 -4.24 11.56 -20.45
N SER A 27 -4.76 11.97 -21.61
CA SER A 27 -4.72 13.38 -22.04
C SER A 27 -5.54 14.30 -21.13
N SER A 28 -6.61 13.76 -20.52
CA SER A 28 -7.40 14.43 -19.48
C SER A 28 -8.08 13.41 -18.58
N LEU A 29 -8.21 13.73 -17.30
CA LEU A 29 -8.90 12.88 -16.32
C LEU A 29 -10.42 13.11 -16.38
N THR A 30 -11.09 12.47 -17.34
CA THR A 30 -12.55 12.51 -17.47
C THR A 30 -13.24 11.57 -16.48
N GLU A 31 -14.53 11.83 -16.18
CA GLU A 31 -15.34 10.92 -15.34
C GLU A 31 -15.45 9.51 -15.92
N GLN A 32 -15.45 9.41 -17.26
CA GLN A 32 -15.39 8.11 -17.93
C GLN A 32 -14.08 7.38 -17.60
N LYS A 33 -12.93 8.04 -17.67
CA LYS A 33 -11.64 7.42 -17.32
C LYS A 33 -11.54 7.04 -15.84
N LYS A 34 -12.08 7.86 -14.94
CA LYS A 34 -12.21 7.47 -13.52
C LYS A 34 -13.06 6.22 -13.34
N THR A 35 -14.16 6.10 -14.10
CA THR A 35 -15.03 4.92 -14.07
C THR A 35 -14.29 3.68 -14.58
N GLU A 36 -13.57 3.78 -15.68
CA GLU A 36 -12.75 2.68 -16.24
C GLU A 36 -11.67 2.22 -15.24
N LEU A 37 -10.93 3.15 -14.63
CA LEU A 37 -9.95 2.85 -13.58
C LEU A 37 -10.58 2.10 -12.39
N ASN A 38 -11.75 2.53 -11.96
CA ASN A 38 -12.48 1.87 -10.88
C ASN A 38 -12.92 0.45 -11.26
N GLN A 39 -13.33 0.23 -12.51
CA GLN A 39 -13.67 -1.10 -13.00
C GLN A 39 -12.45 -2.04 -13.00
N VAL A 40 -11.28 -1.56 -13.43
CA VAL A 40 -10.03 -2.33 -13.38
C VAL A 40 -9.71 -2.75 -11.96
N ALA A 41 -9.72 -1.81 -11.01
CA ALA A 41 -9.47 -2.10 -9.61
C ALA A 41 -10.46 -3.11 -9.02
N ASN A 42 -11.75 -3.01 -9.38
CA ASN A 42 -12.77 -3.98 -8.93
C ASN A 42 -12.52 -5.39 -9.49
N ARG A 43 -12.09 -5.51 -10.75
CA ARG A 43 -11.74 -6.80 -11.35
C ARG A 43 -10.54 -7.44 -10.65
N VAL A 44 -9.52 -6.66 -10.30
CA VAL A 44 -8.36 -7.14 -9.55
C VAL A 44 -8.78 -7.67 -8.18
N VAL A 45 -9.58 -6.91 -7.42
CA VAL A 45 -10.09 -7.34 -6.10
C VAL A 45 -10.92 -8.63 -6.21
N ALA A 46 -11.81 -8.71 -7.21
CA ALA A 46 -12.63 -9.91 -7.43
C ALA A 46 -11.78 -11.14 -7.78
N GLY A 47 -10.75 -10.97 -8.61
CA GLY A 47 -9.81 -12.04 -8.97
C GLY A 47 -8.96 -12.52 -7.79
N LEU A 48 -8.51 -11.61 -6.93
CA LEU A 48 -7.81 -11.98 -5.69
C LEU A 48 -8.74 -12.73 -4.73
N ALA A 49 -9.98 -12.25 -4.57
CA ALA A 49 -10.97 -12.89 -3.73
C ALA A 49 -11.30 -14.32 -4.21
N SER A 50 -11.45 -14.55 -5.52
CA SER A 50 -11.71 -15.88 -6.09
C SER A 50 -10.54 -16.85 -5.89
N ALA A 51 -9.31 -16.35 -5.83
CA ALA A 51 -8.11 -17.13 -5.46
C ALA A 51 -7.97 -17.37 -3.94
N GLY A 52 -8.93 -16.90 -3.13
CA GLY A 52 -8.86 -16.98 -1.68
C GLY A 52 -7.72 -16.13 -1.10
N LEU A 53 -7.42 -15.01 -1.74
CA LEU A 53 -6.50 -13.98 -1.25
C LEU A 53 -7.32 -12.81 -0.72
N TRP A 54 -7.06 -12.43 0.53
CA TRP A 54 -7.66 -11.24 1.09
C TRP A 54 -6.97 -10.00 0.50
N SER A 55 -7.78 -9.04 0.08
CA SER A 55 -7.32 -7.76 -0.48
C SER A 55 -8.25 -6.64 -0.06
N THR A 56 -7.71 -5.45 0.12
CA THR A 56 -8.49 -4.23 0.35
C THR A 56 -8.07 -3.15 -0.63
N ARG A 57 -9.00 -2.27 -0.99
CA ARG A 57 -8.65 -1.04 -1.69
C ARG A 57 -7.94 -0.09 -0.74
N VAL A 58 -6.94 0.59 -1.26
CA VAL A 58 -6.13 1.57 -0.53
C VAL A 58 -6.37 2.91 -1.19
N ASP A 59 -6.74 3.91 -0.40
CA ASP A 59 -6.89 5.28 -0.85
C ASP A 59 -5.56 6.05 -0.64
N LYS A 60 -5.60 7.37 -0.85
CA LYS A 60 -4.41 8.23 -0.64
C LYS A 60 -3.84 8.13 0.78
N HIS A 61 -4.69 7.97 1.80
CA HIS A 61 -4.27 7.89 3.20
C HIS A 61 -3.62 6.54 3.49
N GLY A 62 -4.18 5.46 2.94
CA GLY A 62 -3.57 4.14 3.03
C GLY A 62 -2.23 4.05 2.30
N LEU A 63 -2.04 4.80 1.19
CA LEU A 63 -0.73 4.88 0.52
C LEU A 63 0.30 5.60 1.39
N VAL A 64 -0.07 6.71 2.04
CA VAL A 64 0.82 7.42 2.99
C VAL A 64 1.19 6.52 4.16
N SER A 65 0.21 5.83 4.75
CA SER A 65 0.43 4.83 5.81
C SER A 65 1.41 3.74 5.38
N LEU A 66 1.27 3.22 4.16
CA LEU A 66 2.21 2.25 3.58
C LEU A 66 3.63 2.79 3.50
N VAL A 67 3.81 3.97 2.89
CA VAL A 67 5.14 4.58 2.71
C VAL A 67 5.79 4.83 4.07
N ARG A 68 5.03 5.29 5.06
CA ARG A 68 5.50 5.47 6.45
C ARG A 68 5.95 4.17 7.08
N GLU A 69 5.23 3.08 6.87
CA GLU A 69 5.60 1.77 7.40
C GLU A 69 6.89 1.24 6.75
N LEU A 70 7.08 1.47 5.44
CA LEU A 70 8.32 1.13 4.74
C LEU A 70 9.51 1.96 5.24
N ALA A 71 9.32 3.27 5.41
CA ALA A 71 10.36 4.18 5.87
C ALA A 71 10.70 4.00 7.36
N ASN A 72 9.74 3.61 8.19
CA ASN A 72 9.88 3.46 9.64
C ASN A 72 9.42 2.10 10.11
N PHE A 73 9.95 1.04 9.50
CA PHE A 73 9.59 -0.31 9.90
C PHE A 73 9.99 -0.56 11.37
N ARG A 74 8.99 -0.65 12.25
CA ARG A 74 9.16 -1.01 13.66
C ARG A 74 8.71 -2.44 13.85
N HIS A 75 9.66 -3.34 14.07
CA HIS A 75 9.40 -4.79 14.21
C HIS A 75 8.39 -5.16 15.32
N GLY A 76 8.14 -4.26 16.28
CA GLY A 76 7.16 -4.46 17.37
C GLY A 76 5.74 -3.97 17.05
N ASN A 77 5.55 -3.22 15.97
CA ASN A 77 4.23 -2.72 15.60
C ASN A 77 3.49 -3.76 14.75
N THR A 78 2.37 -4.23 15.26
CA THR A 78 1.48 -5.16 14.55
C THR A 78 0.41 -4.46 13.71
N GLU A 79 0.26 -3.13 13.88
CA GLU A 79 -0.70 -2.31 13.17
C GLU A 79 0.01 -1.27 12.29
N PRO A 80 -0.51 -0.97 11.08
CA PRO A 80 0.02 0.08 10.23
C PRO A 80 -0.09 1.45 10.92
N PRO A 81 0.84 2.39 10.65
CA PRO A 81 0.73 3.75 11.16
C PRO A 81 -0.51 4.44 10.59
N GLY A 82 -1.08 5.40 11.33
CA GLY A 82 -2.21 6.19 10.85
C GLY A 82 -1.92 6.91 9.53
N GLY A 83 -2.97 7.11 8.72
CA GLY A 83 -2.89 7.83 7.44
C GLY A 83 -2.93 9.36 7.58
N ASP A 84 -3.14 9.87 8.78
CA ASP A 84 -3.19 11.30 9.08
C ASP A 84 -1.78 11.82 9.37
N VAL A 85 -1.40 12.93 8.74
CA VAL A 85 -0.17 13.64 9.07
C VAL A 85 -0.43 14.42 10.35
N ALA A 86 0.29 14.11 11.43
CA ALA A 86 0.15 14.84 12.68
C ALA A 86 0.57 16.31 12.44
N GLU A 87 -0.39 17.22 12.61
CA GLU A 87 -0.24 18.64 12.29
C GLU A 87 0.93 19.32 13.03
N PHE A 88 1.31 18.78 14.18
CA PHE A 88 2.33 19.33 15.08
C PHE A 88 3.54 18.40 15.29
N GLU A 89 3.56 17.23 14.64
CA GLU A 89 4.70 16.32 14.73
C GLU A 89 5.60 16.57 13.51
N PRO A 90 6.83 17.06 13.71
CA PRO A 90 7.64 17.48 12.58
C PRO A 90 8.07 16.21 11.83
N LEU A 91 7.84 16.18 10.52
CA LEU A 91 7.99 15.01 9.61
C LEU A 91 9.32 14.25 9.78
N ASN A 92 10.35 14.93 10.30
CA ASN A 92 11.67 14.38 10.62
C ASN A 92 11.74 13.49 11.87
N THR A 93 10.68 13.40 12.67
CA THR A 93 10.55 12.44 13.78
C THR A 93 9.87 11.14 13.31
N GLU A 94 9.18 11.20 12.18
CA GLU A 94 8.65 10.06 11.43
C GLU A 94 9.54 9.64 10.25
N CYS A 95 10.80 10.06 10.18
CA CYS A 95 11.75 9.58 9.17
C CYS A 95 13.10 9.51 9.85
N ILE A 96 13.47 8.32 10.34
CA ILE A 96 14.77 8.08 11.00
C ILE A 96 15.94 8.31 10.04
N ASP A 97 15.70 8.27 8.73
CA ASP A 97 16.72 8.55 7.71
C ASP A 97 16.20 9.49 6.60
N ARG A 98 16.70 10.72 6.57
CA ARG A 98 16.42 11.71 5.52
C ARG A 98 17.14 11.40 4.20
N SER A 99 17.98 10.37 4.15
CA SER A 99 18.61 9.89 2.91
C SER A 99 17.71 8.94 2.11
N LEU A 100 16.62 8.43 2.70
CA LEU A 100 15.71 7.52 2.01
C LEU A 100 14.91 8.27 0.93
N ARG A 101 15.41 8.24 -0.30
CA ARG A 101 14.70 8.74 -1.47
C ARG A 101 14.07 7.57 -2.20
N LEU A 102 12.74 7.47 -2.14
CA LEU A 102 12.00 6.48 -2.91
C LEU A 102 11.44 7.11 -4.17
N MET A 103 11.78 6.56 -5.33
CA MET A 103 11.16 6.89 -6.61
C MET A 103 10.02 5.91 -6.89
N LEU A 104 8.83 6.46 -7.08
CA LEU A 104 7.63 5.70 -7.43
C LEU A 104 7.51 5.63 -8.96
N HIS A 105 7.61 4.42 -9.48
CA HIS A 105 7.30 4.10 -10.87
C HIS A 105 5.99 3.29 -10.93
N PRO A 106 5.32 3.23 -12.09
CA PRO A 106 4.13 2.40 -12.26
C PRO A 106 4.34 0.91 -11.95
N ASP A 107 5.56 0.41 -12.18
CA ASP A 107 5.94 -1.00 -12.06
C ASP A 107 6.74 -1.36 -10.80
N ARG A 108 7.39 -0.38 -10.15
CA ARG A 108 8.26 -0.62 -9.00
C ARG A 108 8.45 0.61 -8.12
N ILE A 109 8.93 0.37 -6.90
CA ILE A 109 9.47 1.40 -6.01
C ILE A 109 10.99 1.21 -5.98
N GLU A 110 11.73 2.27 -6.26
CA GLU A 110 13.20 2.25 -6.33
C GLU A 110 13.77 3.15 -5.23
N GLN A 111 14.80 2.67 -4.51
CA GLN A 111 15.53 3.47 -3.54
C GLN A 111 16.76 4.09 -4.20
N SER A 112 16.86 5.42 -4.15
CA SER A 112 18.02 6.21 -4.59
C SER A 112 19.12 6.26 -3.53
#